data_AF-A0A9D6WEK2-F1
#
_entry.id   AF-A0A9D6WEK2-F1
#
_cell.length_a   1.000
_cell.length_b   1.000
_cell.length_c   1.000
_cell.angle_alpha   90.00
_cell.angle_beta   90.00
_cell.angle_gamma   90.00
#
_symmetry.space_group_name_H-M   'P 1'
#
loop_
_entity.id
_entity.type
_entity.pdbx_description
1 polymer ?
#
loop_
_entity_poly.entity_id
_entity_poly.type
_entity_poly.pdbx_seq_one_letter_code
_entity_poly.pdbx_strand_id
1 'polypeptide(L)'
;MSSFESLIRASAANVIAEFSALKGIKKGDVDTRREQIAGMVGLNAVQLVCGVGFNAAVNHVLNLARFLGFASTEALVAERNYAFIHDRYRELTINNILEIYAVLGHPESHRPEWADLIISRLNNVEAQLEETINPVLIGSYKLEVRAIYENRLAAPALLDVRLDRQYAVLRDITGESMLLLETGAMTPQAFLERPGLTAEEKSRAVFQRLIPKAVAESYLAAHPAENSDGKLRAAVTELS
;
A
#
# COMPACT_ATOMS: atom_id res chain seq x y z
N MET A 1 -9.53 22.51 -12.42
CA MET A 1 -10.25 21.65 -11.45
C MET A 1 -9.20 20.89 -10.68
N SER A 2 -9.42 20.68 -9.38
CA SER A 2 -8.46 19.97 -8.53
C SER A 2 -8.50 18.48 -8.89
N SER A 3 -7.34 17.85 -8.97
CA SER A 3 -7.23 16.39 -9.02
C SER A 3 -7.02 15.85 -7.61
N PHE A 4 -7.22 14.55 -7.42
CA PHE A 4 -6.90 13.90 -6.16
C PHE A 4 -5.41 14.12 -5.78
N GLU A 5 -4.52 13.99 -6.76
CA GLU A 5 -3.09 14.25 -6.61
C GLU A 5 -2.79 15.69 -6.18
N SER A 6 -3.43 16.69 -6.80
CA SER A 6 -3.22 18.08 -6.41
C SER A 6 -3.71 18.35 -4.99
N LEU A 7 -4.84 17.75 -4.60
CA LEU A 7 -5.40 17.90 -3.26
C LEU A 7 -4.54 17.24 -2.18
N ILE A 8 -4.10 15.99 -2.38
CA ILE A 8 -3.36 15.25 -1.35
C ILE A 8 -1.95 15.83 -1.10
N ARG A 9 -1.38 16.50 -2.11
CA ARG A 9 -0.05 17.14 -2.04
C ARG A 9 -0.11 18.66 -1.80
N ALA A 10 -1.31 19.24 -1.72
CA ALA A 10 -1.47 20.69 -1.60
C ALA A 10 -0.87 21.23 -0.29
N SER A 11 -0.24 22.40 -0.36
CA SER A 11 0.14 23.17 0.82
C SER A 11 -1.10 23.69 1.57
N ALA A 12 -0.94 24.05 2.85
CA ALA A 12 -2.03 24.59 3.65
C ALA A 12 -2.68 25.83 2.98
N ALA A 13 -1.86 26.71 2.37
CA ALA A 13 -2.35 27.88 1.65
C ALA A 13 -3.23 27.51 0.45
N ASN A 14 -2.83 26.49 -0.31
CA ASN A 14 -3.60 26.02 -1.47
C ASN A 14 -4.91 25.37 -1.04
N VAL A 15 -4.88 24.53 0.02
CA VAL A 15 -6.09 23.95 0.62
C VAL A 15 -7.03 25.06 1.09
N ILE A 16 -6.53 26.07 1.81
CA ILE A 16 -7.35 27.21 2.27
C ILE A 16 -7.99 27.95 1.08
N ALA A 17 -7.22 28.22 0.03
CA ALA A 17 -7.70 28.94 -1.15
C ALA A 17 -8.82 28.15 -1.85
N GLU A 18 -8.62 26.84 -2.05
CA GLU A 18 -9.57 25.93 -2.67
C GLU A 18 -10.89 25.87 -1.91
N PHE A 19 -10.86 25.62 -0.59
CA PHE A 19 -12.08 25.49 0.21
C PHE A 19 -12.72 26.84 0.56
N SER A 20 -11.97 27.94 0.57
CA SER A 20 -12.54 29.27 0.79
C SER A 20 -13.44 29.72 -0.37
N ALA A 21 -13.12 29.31 -1.60
CA ALA A 21 -13.96 29.57 -2.78
C ALA A 21 -15.32 28.87 -2.72
N LEU A 22 -15.47 27.87 -1.84
CA LEU A 22 -16.68 27.05 -1.67
C LEU A 22 -17.57 27.53 -0.50
N LYS A 23 -17.23 28.67 0.12
CA LYS A 23 -18.03 29.26 1.20
C LYS A 23 -19.42 29.66 0.68
N GLY A 24 -20.47 29.07 1.26
CA GLY A 24 -21.88 29.36 0.91
C GLY A 24 -22.72 28.12 0.61
N ILE A 25 -22.09 26.95 0.48
CA ILE A 25 -22.79 25.67 0.31
C ILE A 25 -23.48 25.31 1.64
N LYS A 26 -24.81 25.48 1.69
CA LYS A 26 -25.64 25.27 2.90
C LYS A 26 -26.86 24.36 2.66
N LYS A 27 -26.97 23.71 1.50
CA LYS A 27 -28.16 22.92 1.15
C LYS A 27 -27.92 21.43 1.41
N GLY A 28 -28.86 20.79 2.09
CA GLY A 28 -28.85 19.36 2.39
C GLY A 28 -28.28 19.02 3.77
N ASP A 29 -28.36 17.74 4.11
CA ASP A 29 -27.65 17.19 5.27
C ASP A 29 -26.12 17.17 5.05
N VAL A 30 -25.41 16.69 6.06
CA VAL A 30 -23.94 16.66 6.08
C VAL A 30 -23.36 15.87 4.91
N ASP A 31 -23.95 14.74 4.55
CA ASP A 31 -23.42 13.85 3.51
C ASP A 31 -23.69 14.43 2.12
N THR A 32 -24.90 14.91 1.89
CA THR A 32 -25.26 15.64 0.65
C THR A 32 -24.35 16.85 0.44
N ARG A 33 -24.04 17.58 1.51
CA ARG A 33 -23.13 18.73 1.44
C ARG A 33 -21.71 18.29 1.10
N ARG A 34 -21.24 17.17 1.63
CA ARG A 34 -19.90 16.62 1.34
C ARG A 34 -19.79 16.18 -0.12
N GLU A 35 -20.81 15.53 -0.65
CA GLU A 35 -20.90 15.16 -2.07
C GLU A 35 -20.89 16.40 -2.99
N GLN A 36 -21.62 17.46 -2.63
CA GLN A 36 -21.59 18.72 -3.37
C GLN A 36 -20.20 19.36 -3.37
N ILE A 37 -19.55 19.43 -2.20
CA ILE A 37 -18.18 19.96 -2.09
C ILE A 37 -17.23 19.12 -2.96
N ALA A 38 -17.32 17.79 -2.87
CA ALA A 38 -16.50 16.89 -3.66
C ALA A 38 -16.68 17.12 -5.16
N GLY A 39 -17.93 17.15 -5.63
CA GLY A 39 -18.26 17.40 -7.04
C GLY A 39 -17.75 18.75 -7.54
N MET A 40 -17.78 19.79 -6.70
CA MET A 40 -17.27 21.13 -7.05
C MET A 40 -15.75 21.18 -7.19
N VAL A 41 -15.01 20.33 -6.46
CA VAL A 41 -13.56 20.20 -6.64
C VAL A 41 -13.18 19.17 -7.71
N GLY A 42 -14.14 18.40 -8.21
CA GLY A 42 -13.95 17.39 -9.25
C GLY A 42 -13.65 15.99 -8.72
N LEU A 43 -14.07 15.69 -7.49
CA LEU A 43 -13.85 14.42 -6.79
C LEU A 43 -15.17 13.77 -6.39
N ASN A 44 -15.17 12.48 -6.08
CA ASN A 44 -16.24 11.86 -5.28
C ASN A 44 -16.00 12.10 -3.77
N ALA A 45 -17.01 11.81 -2.94
CA ALA A 45 -16.92 12.06 -1.50
C ALA A 45 -15.77 11.27 -0.83
N VAL A 46 -15.53 10.03 -1.26
CA VAL A 46 -14.46 9.18 -0.72
C VAL A 46 -13.07 9.73 -1.06
N GLN A 47 -12.86 10.14 -2.32
CA GLN A 47 -11.65 10.80 -2.79
C GLN A 47 -11.39 12.12 -2.05
N LEU A 48 -12.43 12.91 -1.80
CA LEU A 48 -12.32 14.12 -0.99
C LEU A 48 -11.86 13.78 0.44
N VAL A 49 -12.50 12.80 1.09
CA VAL A 49 -12.17 12.38 2.45
C VAL A 49 -10.73 11.85 2.54
N CYS A 50 -10.31 10.98 1.63
CA CYS A 50 -8.96 10.45 1.63
C CYS A 50 -7.92 11.50 1.22
N GLY A 51 -8.21 12.33 0.21
CA GLY A 51 -7.31 13.38 -0.26
C GLY A 51 -7.03 14.42 0.82
N VAL A 52 -8.07 14.89 1.52
CA VAL A 52 -7.92 15.80 2.66
C VAL A 52 -7.29 15.09 3.86
N GLY A 53 -7.77 13.88 4.17
CA GLY A 53 -7.37 13.15 5.38
C GLY A 53 -5.93 12.64 5.37
N PHE A 54 -5.33 12.40 4.20
CA PHE A 54 -3.91 12.04 4.06
C PHE A 54 -2.99 13.22 3.73
N ASN A 55 -3.54 14.41 3.47
CA ASN A 55 -2.73 15.60 3.25
C ASN A 55 -2.07 16.06 4.56
N ALA A 56 -0.74 16.04 4.63
CA ALA A 56 0.03 16.43 5.81
C ALA A 56 -0.22 17.88 6.26
N ALA A 57 -0.51 18.79 5.33
CA ALA A 57 -0.75 20.19 5.60
C ALA A 57 -2.12 20.45 6.25
N VAL A 58 -3.02 19.47 6.26
CA VAL A 58 -4.39 19.63 6.77
C VAL A 58 -4.44 19.99 8.25
N ASN A 59 -3.45 19.51 9.02
CA ASN A 59 -3.32 19.82 10.45
C ASN A 59 -3.09 21.31 10.72
N HIS A 60 -2.68 22.08 9.71
CA HIS A 60 -2.50 23.52 9.78
C HIS A 60 -3.71 24.32 9.28
N VAL A 61 -4.76 23.66 8.79
CA VAL A 61 -5.96 24.31 8.26
C VAL A 61 -7.10 24.24 9.30
N LEU A 62 -7.24 25.31 10.07
CA LEU A 62 -8.25 25.39 11.13
C LEU A 62 -9.67 25.20 10.58
N ASN A 63 -10.45 24.38 11.29
CA ASN A 63 -11.87 24.10 11.02
C ASN A 63 -12.18 23.40 9.68
N LEU A 64 -11.19 22.86 8.94
CA LEU A 64 -11.48 22.18 7.67
C LEU A 64 -12.37 20.95 7.86
N ALA A 65 -12.10 20.11 8.87
CA ALA A 65 -12.92 18.94 9.18
C ALA A 65 -14.40 19.34 9.41
N ARG A 66 -14.64 20.41 10.19
CA ARG A 66 -15.99 20.96 10.42
C ARG A 66 -16.61 21.54 9.16
N PHE A 67 -15.80 22.18 8.31
CA PHE A 67 -16.28 22.67 7.02
C PHE A 67 -16.82 21.53 6.14
N LEU A 68 -16.14 20.37 6.15
CA LEU A 68 -16.53 19.14 5.46
C LEU A 68 -17.65 18.34 6.17
N GLY A 69 -18.14 18.86 7.31
CA GLY A 69 -19.26 18.28 8.06
C GLY A 69 -18.87 17.25 9.12
N PHE A 70 -17.58 17.09 9.44
CA PHE A 70 -17.14 16.24 10.54
C PHE A 70 -17.21 16.96 11.88
N ALA A 71 -17.52 16.23 12.95
CA ALA A 71 -17.55 16.79 14.31
C ALA A 71 -16.17 17.27 14.79
N SER A 72 -15.11 16.56 14.37
CA SER A 72 -13.72 16.82 14.73
C SER A 72 -12.75 16.30 13.66
N THR A 73 -11.46 16.59 13.82
CA THR A 73 -10.40 16.04 12.96
C THR A 73 -10.28 14.53 13.12
N GLU A 74 -10.49 14.01 14.32
CA GLU A 74 -10.48 12.57 14.61
C GLU A 74 -11.61 11.85 13.87
N ALA A 75 -12.79 12.47 13.76
CA ALA A 75 -13.90 11.93 12.96
C ALA A 75 -13.54 11.86 11.47
N LEU A 76 -12.89 12.89 10.91
CA LEU A 76 -12.37 12.85 9.54
C LEU A 76 -11.32 11.72 9.37
N VAL A 77 -10.43 11.55 10.34
CA VAL A 77 -9.40 10.50 10.33
C VAL A 77 -10.02 9.10 10.38
N ALA A 78 -11.05 8.91 11.21
CA ALA A 78 -11.78 7.64 11.30
C ALA A 78 -12.46 7.28 9.97
N GLU A 79 -13.14 8.26 9.36
CA GLU A 79 -13.83 8.09 8.08
C GLU A 79 -12.84 7.87 6.93
N ARG A 80 -11.70 8.57 6.93
CA ARG A 80 -10.57 8.31 6.01
C ARG A 80 -10.08 6.86 6.15
N ASN A 81 -9.83 6.41 7.37
CA ASN A 81 -9.33 5.05 7.60
C ASN A 81 -10.35 4.02 7.13
N TYR A 82 -11.61 4.20 7.47
CA TYR A 82 -12.69 3.31 7.04
C TYR A 82 -12.78 3.24 5.52
N ALA A 83 -12.85 4.39 4.84
CA ALA A 83 -12.94 4.45 3.39
C ALA A 83 -11.70 3.84 2.71
N PHE A 84 -10.50 4.13 3.23
CA PHE A 84 -9.26 3.56 2.71
C PHE A 84 -9.17 2.04 2.93
N ILE A 85 -9.63 1.51 4.06
CA ILE A 85 -9.57 0.06 4.33
C ILE A 85 -10.58 -0.71 3.48
N HIS A 86 -11.80 -0.19 3.35
CA HIS A 86 -12.93 -0.93 2.78
C HIS A 86 -13.20 -0.65 1.29
N ASP A 87 -12.65 0.42 0.71
CA ASP A 87 -12.76 0.66 -0.72
C ASP A 87 -11.82 -0.27 -1.51
N ARG A 88 -12.43 -1.19 -2.27
CA ARG A 88 -11.75 -2.19 -3.09
C ARG A 88 -11.68 -1.73 -4.54
N TYR A 89 -11.11 -0.55 -4.74
CA TYR A 89 -10.96 0.15 -6.01
C TYR A 89 -12.25 0.60 -6.70
N ARG A 90 -13.29 0.93 -5.92
CA ARG A 90 -14.57 1.37 -6.46
C ARG A 90 -14.61 2.89 -6.58
N GLU A 91 -14.42 3.56 -5.46
CA GLU A 91 -14.38 5.02 -5.39
C GLU A 91 -12.95 5.56 -5.39
N LEU A 92 -11.99 4.81 -4.86
CA LEU A 92 -10.56 5.12 -4.93
C LEU A 92 -9.94 4.29 -6.05
N THR A 93 -9.61 4.92 -7.18
CA THR A 93 -8.87 4.23 -8.23
C THR A 93 -7.49 3.79 -7.74
N ILE A 94 -6.87 2.81 -8.39
CA ILE A 94 -5.50 2.41 -8.08
C ILE A 94 -4.54 3.61 -8.06
N ASN A 95 -4.68 4.57 -8.99
CA ASN A 95 -3.86 5.78 -9.00
C ASN A 95 -4.04 6.62 -7.73
N ASN A 96 -5.25 6.70 -7.17
CA ASN A 96 -5.47 7.39 -5.89
C ASN A 96 -4.72 6.69 -4.75
N ILE A 97 -4.71 5.35 -4.74
CA ILE A 97 -3.98 4.57 -3.73
C ILE A 97 -2.46 4.75 -3.87
N LEU A 98 -1.94 4.77 -5.10
CA LEU A 98 -0.53 5.04 -5.36
C LEU A 98 -0.11 6.43 -4.86
N GLU A 99 -0.96 7.45 -5.09
CA GLU A 99 -0.72 8.80 -4.55
C GLU A 99 -0.73 8.83 -3.02
N ILE A 100 -1.64 8.09 -2.38
CA ILE A 100 -1.66 7.93 -0.92
C ILE A 100 -0.33 7.34 -0.45
N TYR A 101 0.12 6.23 -1.02
CA TYR A 101 1.38 5.61 -0.62
C TYR A 101 2.59 6.48 -0.87
N ALA A 102 2.60 7.24 -1.96
CA ALA A 102 3.68 8.19 -2.24
C ALA A 102 3.77 9.31 -1.19
N VAL A 103 2.65 9.82 -0.67
CA VAL A 103 2.69 10.80 0.44
C VAL A 103 3.03 10.15 1.78
N LEU A 104 2.55 8.92 2.03
CA LEU A 104 2.87 8.19 3.26
C LEU A 104 4.35 7.78 3.34
N GLY A 105 4.98 7.50 2.19
CA GLY A 105 6.39 7.10 2.11
C GLY A 105 7.39 8.26 2.21
N HIS A 106 6.92 9.52 2.22
CA HIS A 106 7.78 10.69 2.32
C HIS A 106 8.64 10.65 3.60
N PRO A 107 9.87 11.20 3.63
CA PRO A 107 10.69 11.21 4.85
C PRO A 107 10.07 11.97 6.02
N GLU A 108 9.24 12.97 5.71
CA GLU A 108 8.61 13.86 6.69
C GLU A 108 7.27 13.32 7.22
N SER A 109 6.69 12.29 6.59
CA SER A 109 5.55 11.58 7.16
C SER A 109 6.03 10.63 8.26
N HIS A 110 5.30 10.55 9.37
CA HIS A 110 5.62 9.62 10.47
C HIS A 110 5.41 8.16 10.01
N ARG A 111 6.43 7.57 9.36
CA ARG A 111 6.41 6.27 8.69
C ARG A 111 5.95 5.06 9.54
N PRO A 112 6.23 4.95 10.86
CA PRO A 112 5.88 3.75 11.62
C PRO A 112 4.37 3.54 11.86
N GLU A 113 3.53 4.55 11.63
CA GLU A 113 2.13 4.56 12.10
C GLU A 113 1.12 4.00 11.08
N TRP A 114 1.56 3.65 9.86
CA TRP A 114 0.66 3.24 8.78
C TRP A 114 0.55 1.72 8.58
N ALA A 115 1.38 0.93 9.29
CA ALA A 115 1.46 -0.52 9.11
C ALA A 115 0.10 -1.19 9.30
N ASP A 116 -0.58 -0.92 10.41
CA ASP A 116 -1.89 -1.52 10.72
C ASP A 116 -2.97 -1.14 9.70
N LEU A 117 -2.91 0.11 9.21
CA LEU A 117 -3.84 0.62 8.20
C LEU A 117 -3.65 -0.10 6.86
N ILE A 118 -2.40 -0.30 6.45
CA ILE A 118 -2.04 -1.01 5.21
C ILE A 118 -2.37 -2.50 5.33
N ILE A 119 -2.02 -3.15 6.44
CA ILE A 119 -2.36 -4.54 6.71
C ILE A 119 -3.88 -4.75 6.61
N SER A 120 -4.65 -3.90 7.28
CA SER A 120 -6.13 -3.98 7.27
C SER A 120 -6.70 -3.82 5.86
N ARG A 121 -6.14 -2.92 5.05
CA ARG A 121 -6.56 -2.73 3.66
C ARG A 121 -6.23 -3.96 2.80
N LEU A 122 -4.99 -4.46 2.86
CA LEU A 122 -4.58 -5.64 2.10
C LEU A 122 -5.47 -6.84 2.42
N ASN A 123 -5.73 -7.10 3.70
CA ASN A 123 -6.62 -8.19 4.12
C ASN A 123 -8.04 -8.08 3.50
N ASN A 124 -8.60 -6.86 3.40
CA ASN A 124 -9.92 -6.65 2.80
C ASN A 124 -9.92 -6.84 1.27
N VAL A 125 -8.85 -6.41 0.58
CA VAL A 125 -8.69 -6.63 -0.86
C VAL A 125 -8.50 -8.12 -1.15
N GLU A 126 -7.69 -8.79 -0.34
CA GLU A 126 -7.35 -10.21 -0.46
C GLU A 126 -8.55 -11.12 -0.21
N ALA A 127 -9.38 -10.82 0.79
CA ALA A 127 -10.63 -11.54 1.01
C ALA A 127 -11.53 -11.53 -0.24
N GLN A 128 -11.57 -10.43 -1.00
CA GLN A 128 -12.32 -10.38 -2.25
C GLN A 128 -11.67 -11.19 -3.39
N LEU A 129 -10.33 -11.23 -3.43
CA LEU A 129 -9.60 -12.01 -4.41
C LEU A 129 -9.81 -13.52 -4.22
N GLU A 130 -9.97 -13.96 -2.97
CA GLU A 130 -10.31 -15.36 -2.65
C GLU A 130 -11.72 -15.72 -3.12
N GLU A 131 -12.67 -14.78 -3.03
CA GLU A 131 -14.05 -14.98 -3.48
C GLU A 131 -14.20 -14.90 -5.01
N THR A 132 -13.36 -14.12 -5.70
CA THR A 132 -13.55 -13.81 -7.12
C THR A 132 -12.24 -13.74 -7.91
N ILE A 133 -12.17 -14.48 -9.01
CA ILE A 133 -11.07 -14.37 -9.98
C ILE A 133 -11.39 -13.22 -10.94
N ASN A 134 -11.11 -11.99 -10.50
CA ASN A 134 -11.27 -10.77 -11.31
C ASN A 134 -9.90 -10.25 -11.77
N PRO A 135 -9.54 -10.36 -13.07
CA PRO A 135 -8.23 -9.92 -13.58
C PRO A 135 -7.92 -8.44 -13.34
N VAL A 136 -8.95 -7.56 -13.35
CA VAL A 136 -8.77 -6.13 -13.09
C VAL A 136 -8.41 -5.90 -11.63
N LEU A 137 -9.10 -6.59 -10.71
CA LEU A 137 -8.80 -6.52 -9.28
C LEU A 137 -7.38 -7.05 -8.98
N ILE A 138 -7.01 -8.18 -9.59
CA ILE A 138 -5.65 -8.74 -9.49
C ILE A 138 -4.60 -7.74 -10.00
N GLY A 139 -4.87 -7.08 -11.13
CA GLY A 139 -3.98 -6.06 -11.69
C GLY A 139 -3.75 -4.88 -10.74
N SER A 140 -4.83 -4.32 -10.19
CA SER A 140 -4.74 -3.23 -9.20
C SER A 140 -4.00 -3.66 -7.93
N TYR A 141 -4.30 -4.85 -7.42
CA TYR A 141 -3.65 -5.41 -6.23
C TYR A 141 -2.13 -5.58 -6.42
N LYS A 142 -1.69 -6.05 -7.60
CA LYS A 142 -0.25 -6.14 -7.95
C LYS A 142 0.44 -4.79 -7.88
N LEU A 143 -0.18 -3.75 -8.43
CA LEU A 143 0.36 -2.38 -8.41
C LEU A 143 0.40 -1.83 -6.98
N GLU A 144 -0.64 -2.10 -6.19
CA GLU A 144 -0.71 -1.68 -4.79
C GLU A 144 0.41 -2.30 -3.96
N VAL A 145 0.60 -3.62 -4.04
CA VAL A 145 1.66 -4.33 -3.32
C VAL A 145 3.04 -3.80 -3.72
N ARG A 146 3.31 -3.64 -5.02
CA ARG A 146 4.57 -3.05 -5.50
C ARG A 146 4.82 -1.67 -4.88
N ALA A 147 3.82 -0.81 -4.86
CA ALA A 147 3.96 0.54 -4.35
C ALA A 147 4.23 0.60 -2.84
N ILE A 148 3.74 -0.36 -2.05
CA ILE A 148 4.08 -0.48 -0.62
C ILE A 148 5.59 -0.64 -0.45
N TYR A 149 6.21 -1.52 -1.24
CA TYR A 149 7.65 -1.76 -1.17
C TYR A 149 8.47 -0.59 -1.73
N GLU A 150 8.08 -0.06 -2.89
CA GLU A 150 8.79 1.06 -3.53
C GLU A 150 8.77 2.33 -2.67
N ASN A 151 7.67 2.57 -1.94
CA ASN A 151 7.56 3.69 -1.00
C ASN A 151 8.08 3.37 0.41
N ARG A 152 8.71 2.21 0.61
CA ARG A 152 9.29 1.76 1.91
C ARG A 152 8.28 1.75 3.05
N LEU A 153 7.03 1.39 2.75
CA LEU A 153 5.93 1.27 3.70
C LEU A 153 5.83 -0.13 4.32
N ALA A 154 6.61 -1.09 3.82
CA ALA A 154 6.71 -2.43 4.37
C ALA A 154 7.46 -2.46 5.71
N ALA A 155 6.78 -2.06 6.78
CA ALA A 155 7.28 -2.14 8.14
C ALA A 155 7.49 -3.60 8.58
N PRO A 156 8.33 -3.89 9.59
CA PRO A 156 8.59 -5.25 10.05
C PRO A 156 7.33 -6.07 10.37
N ALA A 157 6.33 -5.45 11.01
CA ALA A 157 5.06 -6.12 11.31
C ALA A 157 4.30 -6.58 10.06
N LEU A 158 4.33 -5.78 8.98
CA LEU A 158 3.76 -6.18 7.70
C LEU A 158 4.54 -7.37 7.13
N LEU A 159 5.87 -7.28 7.11
CA LEU A 159 6.73 -8.36 6.58
C LEU A 159 6.49 -9.69 7.28
N ASP A 160 6.36 -9.69 8.61
CA ASP A 160 6.14 -10.93 9.37
C ASP A 160 4.81 -11.60 9.01
N VAL A 161 3.75 -10.82 8.77
CA VAL A 161 2.47 -11.35 8.27
C VAL A 161 2.63 -11.86 6.84
N ARG A 162 3.20 -11.04 5.95
CA ARG A 162 3.30 -11.34 4.51
C ARG A 162 4.16 -12.56 4.21
N LEU A 163 5.14 -12.85 5.05
CA LEU A 163 6.07 -13.97 4.87
C LEU A 163 5.57 -15.29 5.45
N ASP A 164 4.39 -15.32 6.07
CA ASP A 164 3.77 -16.57 6.51
C ASP A 164 3.41 -17.47 5.31
N ARG A 165 3.46 -18.78 5.48
CA ARG A 165 3.16 -19.75 4.41
C ARG A 165 1.75 -19.60 3.85
N GLN A 166 0.78 -19.15 4.65
CA GLN A 166 -0.60 -18.97 4.18
C GLN A 166 -0.71 -17.95 3.03
N TYR A 167 0.20 -16.98 2.95
CA TYR A 167 0.21 -15.96 1.90
C TYR A 167 0.99 -16.36 0.64
N ALA A 168 1.53 -17.59 0.56
CA ALA A 168 2.37 -18.00 -0.58
C ALA A 168 1.70 -17.82 -1.94
N VAL A 169 0.40 -18.11 -2.07
CA VAL A 169 -0.35 -17.94 -3.32
C VAL A 169 -0.46 -16.45 -3.69
N LEU A 170 -0.79 -15.59 -2.73
CA LEU A 170 -0.91 -14.14 -2.95
C LEU A 170 0.46 -13.51 -3.29
N ARG A 171 1.53 -13.99 -2.64
CA ARG A 171 2.91 -13.60 -2.99
C ARG A 171 3.29 -14.01 -4.42
N ASP A 172 2.91 -15.21 -4.84
CA ASP A 172 3.19 -15.69 -6.20
C ASP A 172 2.44 -14.86 -7.25
N ILE A 173 1.17 -14.54 -7.00
CA ILE A 173 0.37 -13.65 -7.85
C ILE A 173 1.07 -12.30 -8.01
N THR A 174 1.56 -11.72 -6.92
CA THR A 174 2.12 -10.37 -6.90
C THR A 174 3.59 -10.28 -7.28
N GLY A 175 4.33 -11.38 -7.20
CA GLY A 175 5.79 -11.37 -7.29
C GLY A 175 6.45 -10.73 -6.06
N GLU A 176 5.73 -10.64 -4.94
CA GLU A 176 6.16 -9.94 -3.72
C GLU A 176 7.51 -10.45 -3.17
N SER A 177 7.75 -11.76 -3.25
CA SER A 177 9.01 -12.33 -2.79
C SER A 177 10.22 -11.77 -3.55
N MET A 178 10.07 -11.42 -4.83
CA MET A 178 11.15 -10.77 -5.59
C MET A 178 11.25 -9.29 -5.24
N LEU A 179 10.11 -8.61 -5.08
CA LEU A 179 10.03 -7.19 -4.68
C LEU A 179 10.79 -6.92 -3.37
N LEU A 180 10.73 -7.84 -2.41
CA LEU A 180 11.47 -7.75 -1.14
C LEU A 180 12.97 -7.57 -1.35
N LEU A 181 13.54 -8.30 -2.31
CA LEU A 181 14.96 -8.27 -2.64
C LEU A 181 15.29 -7.07 -3.53
N GLU A 182 14.48 -6.79 -4.55
CA GLU A 182 14.66 -5.67 -5.48
C GLU A 182 14.67 -4.31 -4.76
N THR A 183 13.79 -4.14 -3.78
CA THR A 183 13.66 -2.89 -3.01
C THR A 183 14.60 -2.82 -1.81
N GLY A 184 15.31 -3.89 -1.51
CA GLY A 184 16.18 -3.99 -0.33
C GLY A 184 15.42 -4.05 1.00
N ALA A 185 14.10 -4.32 0.98
CA ALA A 185 13.31 -4.55 2.18
C ALA A 185 13.78 -5.81 2.95
N MET A 186 14.45 -6.74 2.26
CA MET A 186 15.07 -7.91 2.84
C MET A 186 16.45 -8.18 2.23
N THR A 187 17.40 -8.64 3.05
CA THR A 187 18.70 -9.09 2.55
C THR A 187 18.60 -10.49 1.94
N PRO A 188 19.46 -10.84 0.96
CA PRO A 188 19.50 -12.19 0.39
C PRO A 188 19.64 -13.31 1.43
N GLN A 189 20.44 -13.09 2.48
CA GLN A 189 20.62 -14.07 3.56
C GLN A 189 19.33 -14.26 4.37
N ALA A 190 18.71 -13.17 4.82
CA ALA A 190 17.47 -13.22 5.59
C ALA A 190 16.32 -13.83 4.79
N PHE A 191 16.31 -13.63 3.47
CA PHE A 191 15.35 -14.24 2.56
C PHE A 191 15.54 -15.76 2.48
N LEU A 192 16.77 -16.24 2.31
CA LEU A 192 17.04 -17.68 2.30
C LEU A 192 16.70 -18.33 3.63
N GLU A 193 16.97 -17.67 4.76
CA GLU A 193 16.70 -18.20 6.10
C GLU A 193 15.21 -18.17 6.50
N ARG A 194 14.34 -17.48 5.75
CA ARG A 194 12.94 -17.31 6.13
C ARG A 194 12.16 -18.63 5.97
N PRO A 195 11.60 -19.23 7.04
CA PRO A 195 10.94 -20.55 6.97
C PRO A 195 9.62 -20.56 6.20
N GLY A 196 8.96 -19.40 6.11
CA GLY A 196 7.69 -19.23 5.42
C GLY A 196 7.81 -19.07 3.90
N LEU A 197 9.04 -18.89 3.40
CA LEU A 197 9.32 -18.88 1.96
C LEU A 197 9.60 -20.30 1.46
N THR A 198 8.97 -20.64 0.35
CA THR A 198 9.09 -21.96 -0.28
C THR A 198 10.42 -22.11 -1.01
N ALA A 199 10.84 -23.36 -1.24
CA ALA A 199 12.03 -23.65 -2.06
C ALA A 199 11.91 -23.08 -3.48
N GLU A 200 10.69 -22.99 -4.01
CA GLU A 200 10.43 -22.42 -5.34
C GLU A 200 10.65 -20.90 -5.37
N GLU A 201 10.14 -20.18 -4.38
CA GLU A 201 10.40 -18.74 -4.24
C GLU A 201 11.91 -18.46 -4.11
N LYS A 202 12.61 -19.25 -3.27
CA LYS A 202 14.07 -19.17 -3.12
C LYS A 202 14.80 -19.45 -4.43
N SER A 203 14.39 -20.48 -5.16
CA SER A 203 15.01 -20.85 -6.45
C SER A 203 14.80 -19.77 -7.51
N ARG A 204 13.60 -19.19 -7.57
CA ARG A 204 13.27 -18.10 -8.50
C ARG A 204 14.12 -16.86 -8.25
N ALA A 205 14.34 -16.49 -6.99
CA ALA A 205 15.22 -15.38 -6.63
C ALA A 205 16.67 -15.58 -7.07
N VAL A 206 17.19 -16.80 -6.94
CA VAL A 206 18.53 -17.17 -7.44
C VAL A 206 18.58 -17.10 -8.96
N PHE A 207 17.60 -17.70 -9.65
CA PHE A 207 17.53 -17.68 -11.12
C PHE A 207 17.47 -16.25 -11.67
N GLN A 208 16.71 -15.37 -11.03
CA GLN A 208 16.62 -13.94 -11.40
C GLN A 208 17.84 -13.12 -10.95
N ARG A 209 18.86 -13.74 -10.35
CA ARG A 209 20.10 -13.10 -9.88
C ARG A 209 19.89 -12.03 -8.81
N LEU A 210 18.77 -12.08 -8.10
CA LEU A 210 18.51 -11.23 -6.93
C LEU A 210 19.29 -11.71 -5.69
N ILE A 211 19.66 -12.99 -5.69
CA ILE A 211 20.53 -13.60 -4.68
C ILE A 211 21.87 -13.92 -5.35
N PRO A 212 22.99 -13.38 -4.86
CA PRO A 212 24.31 -13.73 -5.38
C PRO A 212 24.60 -15.23 -5.22
N LYS A 213 25.21 -15.84 -6.25
CA LYS A 213 25.54 -17.28 -6.27
C LYS A 213 26.30 -17.72 -5.01
N ALA A 214 27.32 -16.96 -4.61
CA ALA A 214 28.12 -17.26 -3.41
C ALA A 214 27.29 -17.30 -2.11
N VAL A 215 26.26 -16.46 -1.99
CA VAL A 215 25.35 -16.44 -0.83
C VAL A 215 24.48 -17.70 -0.83
N ALA A 216 23.91 -18.07 -1.99
CA ALA A 216 23.11 -19.27 -2.12
C ALA A 216 23.94 -20.56 -1.87
N GLU A 217 25.17 -20.63 -2.35
CA GLU A 217 26.10 -21.75 -2.08
C GLU A 217 26.44 -21.87 -0.60
N SER A 218 26.76 -20.75 0.06
CA SER A 218 27.04 -20.71 1.50
C SER A 218 25.84 -21.21 2.31
N TYR A 219 24.63 -20.79 1.93
CA TYR A 219 23.39 -21.22 2.56
C TYR A 219 23.15 -22.74 2.42
N LEU A 220 23.30 -23.27 1.20
CA LEU A 220 23.13 -24.70 0.92
C LEU A 220 24.15 -25.58 1.65
N ALA A 221 25.39 -25.09 1.84
CA ALA A 221 26.40 -25.78 2.62
C ALA A 221 26.03 -25.86 4.11
N ALA A 222 25.42 -24.81 4.66
CA ALA A 222 24.94 -24.78 6.04
C ALA A 222 23.64 -25.56 6.26
N HIS A 223 22.78 -25.68 5.24
CA HIS A 223 21.45 -26.29 5.32
C HIS A 223 21.26 -27.44 4.31
N PRO A 224 22.04 -28.54 4.40
CA PRO A 224 22.00 -29.62 3.42
C PRO A 224 20.65 -30.34 3.32
N ALA A 225 19.82 -30.27 4.37
CA ALA A 225 18.49 -30.89 4.43
C ALA A 225 17.38 -30.07 3.74
N GLU A 226 17.55 -28.76 3.55
CA GLU A 226 16.54 -27.91 2.87
C GLU A 226 16.51 -28.10 1.35
N ASN A 227 17.36 -28.98 0.83
CA ASN A 227 17.45 -29.32 -0.58
C ASN A 227 16.61 -30.55 -0.96
N SER A 228 15.52 -30.85 -0.24
CA SER A 228 14.70 -32.06 -0.47
C SER A 228 14.23 -32.21 -1.92
N ASP A 229 13.96 -31.08 -2.58
CA ASP A 229 13.40 -31.03 -3.93
C ASP A 229 14.47 -30.72 -5.00
N GLY A 230 15.73 -30.48 -4.63
CA GLY A 230 16.83 -30.18 -5.55
C GLY A 230 16.74 -28.85 -6.32
N LYS A 231 15.58 -28.18 -6.35
CA LYS A 231 15.30 -26.96 -7.14
C LYS A 231 16.30 -25.83 -6.89
N LEU A 232 16.62 -25.54 -5.62
CA LEU A 232 17.53 -24.45 -5.27
C LEU A 232 18.96 -24.75 -5.74
N ARG A 233 19.40 -26.00 -5.60
CA ARG A 233 20.72 -26.44 -6.10
C ARG A 233 20.79 -26.40 -7.63
N ALA A 234 19.72 -26.79 -8.31
CA ALA A 234 19.63 -26.68 -9.77
C ALA A 234 19.77 -25.22 -10.23
N ALA A 235 19.02 -24.30 -9.60
CA ALA A 235 19.08 -22.87 -9.91
C ALA A 235 20.49 -22.29 -9.72
N VAL A 236 21.20 -22.67 -8.65
CA VAL A 236 22.60 -22.26 -8.41
C VAL A 236 23.55 -22.79 -9.50
N THR A 237 23.30 -24.00 -9.99
CA THR A 237 24.14 -24.66 -11.01
C THR A 237 23.96 -24.00 -12.38
N GLU A 238 22.76 -23.55 -12.71
CA GLU A 238 22.42 -22.87 -13.97
C GLU A 238 23.00 -21.44 -14.09
N LEU A 239 23.48 -20.86 -13.00
CA LEU A 239 24.14 -19.54 -13.01
C LEU A 239 25.61 -19.60 -13.50
N SER A 240 26.08 -20.75 -14.01
CA SER A 240 27.44 -20.98 -14.51
C SER A 240 27.60 -20.49 -15.95
#